data_AF-A0A448V828-F1
#
_entry.id   AF-A0A448V828-F1
#
_cell.length_a   1.000
_cell.length_b   1.000
_cell.length_c   1.000
_cell.angle_alpha   90.00
_cell.angle_beta   90.00
_cell.angle_gamma   90.00
#
_symmetry.space_group_name_H-M   'P 1'
#
loop_
_entity.id
_entity.type
_entity.pdbx_description
1 polymer ?
#
loop_
_entity_poly.entity_id
_entity_poly.type
_entity_poly.pdbx_seq_one_letter_code
_entity_poly.pdbx_strand_id
1 'polypeptide(L)'
;MVDEHCLPLRRRGRKKGALNKTTRRFNEALLTAAEQAGYHYGEDGLVSYLQYHALNNPVPFFSLLAKVLPLQVTGEAGGEVKAVSRVEIVPVAPKDVVREEDS
;
A
#
# COMPACT_ATOMS: atom_id res chain seq x y z
N MET A 1 7.53 10.43 -57.63
CA MET A 1 8.49 10.22 -56.53
C MET A 1 7.76 10.57 -55.25
N VAL A 2 7.45 9.56 -54.44
CA VAL A 2 6.74 9.74 -53.15
C VAL A 2 7.83 9.80 -52.08
N ASP A 3 8.17 11.00 -51.65
CA ASP A 3 9.07 11.21 -50.52
C ASP A 3 8.25 11.10 -49.23
N GLU A 4 8.24 9.89 -48.68
CA GLU A 4 7.72 9.55 -47.36
C GLU A 4 8.56 10.25 -46.28
N HIS A 5 8.24 11.51 -45.99
CA HIS A 5 8.72 12.18 -44.79
C HIS A 5 8.02 11.59 -43.56
N CYS A 6 8.66 10.57 -42.99
CA CYS A 6 8.32 9.98 -41.71
C CYS A 6 8.23 11.07 -40.63
N LEU A 7 7.03 11.35 -40.13
CA LEU A 7 6.80 12.29 -39.03
C LEU A 7 7.49 11.77 -37.76
N PRO A 8 8.28 12.60 -37.05
CA PRO A 8 9.08 12.14 -35.92
C PRO A 8 8.19 11.58 -34.80
N LEU A 9 8.54 10.35 -34.42
CA LEU A 9 7.99 9.51 -33.36
C LEU A 9 7.25 10.28 -32.25
N ARG A 10 5.97 9.92 -32.08
CA ARG A 10 5.14 10.27 -30.91
C ARG A 10 5.98 10.18 -29.64
N ARG A 11 6.18 11.36 -29.04
CA ARG A 11 6.96 11.63 -27.83
C ARG A 11 6.81 10.48 -26.83
N ARG A 12 7.93 9.79 -26.58
CA ARG A 12 8.07 8.78 -25.52
C ARG A 12 7.50 9.40 -24.24
N GLY A 13 6.38 8.84 -23.76
CA GLY A 13 5.72 9.30 -22.54
C GLY A 13 6.70 9.33 -21.36
N ARG A 14 6.39 10.15 -20.35
CA ARG A 14 7.19 10.24 -19.12
C ARG A 14 7.46 8.82 -18.58
N LYS A 15 8.73 8.50 -18.32
CA LYS A 15 9.12 7.19 -17.78
C LYS A 15 8.25 6.87 -16.56
N LYS A 16 7.62 5.69 -16.53
CA LYS A 16 6.83 5.20 -15.40
C LYS A 16 7.68 5.30 -14.13
N GLY A 17 7.19 6.01 -13.12
CA GLY A 17 7.90 6.25 -11.85
C GLY A 17 8.73 7.55 -11.78
N ALA A 18 8.75 8.39 -12.81
CA ALA A 18 9.43 9.68 -12.73
C ALA A 18 8.67 10.64 -11.79
N LEU A 19 9.09 10.72 -10.53
CA LEU A 19 8.56 11.66 -9.52
C LEU A 19 8.64 13.12 -10.02
N ASN A 20 7.64 13.91 -9.68
CA ASN A 20 7.66 15.34 -9.98
C ASN A 20 8.71 16.03 -9.10
N LYS A 21 9.74 16.62 -9.73
CA LYS A 21 10.85 17.26 -9.01
C LYS A 21 10.39 18.40 -8.11
N THR A 22 9.32 19.11 -8.50
CA THR A 22 8.75 20.20 -7.70
C THR A 22 8.12 19.67 -6.42
N THR A 23 7.30 18.61 -6.51
CA THR A 23 6.70 17.94 -5.35
C THR A 23 7.75 17.38 -4.40
N ARG A 24 8.86 16.83 -4.93
CA ARG A 24 9.96 16.34 -4.09
C ARG A 24 10.60 17.46 -3.26
N ARG A 25 10.98 18.57 -3.90
CA ARG A 25 11.58 19.73 -3.21
C ARG A 25 10.64 20.31 -2.15
N PHE A 26 9.36 20.37 -2.47
CA PHE A 26 8.34 20.82 -1.52
C PHE A 26 8.27 19.90 -0.30
N ASN A 27 8.22 18.58 -0.51
CA ASN A 27 8.18 17.61 0.59
C ASN A 27 9.45 17.68 1.47
N GLU A 28 10.63 17.82 0.85
CA GLU A 28 11.90 18.00 1.57
C GLU A 28 11.86 19.27 2.44
N ALA A 29 11.47 20.41 1.88
CA ALA A 29 11.35 21.66 2.62
C ALA A 29 10.31 21.59 3.75
N LEU A 30 9.17 20.90 3.52
CA LEU A 30 8.13 20.71 4.52
C LEU A 30 8.63 19.86 5.70
N LEU A 31 9.37 18.77 5.43
CA LEU A 31 9.94 17.92 6.47
C LEU A 31 10.99 18.66 7.29
N THR A 32 11.87 19.43 6.64
CA THR A 32 12.85 20.27 7.35
C THR A 32 12.17 21.32 8.23
N ALA A 33 11.11 21.97 7.73
CA ALA A 33 10.36 22.93 8.53
C ALA A 33 9.68 22.29 9.74
N ALA A 34 9.12 21.08 9.58
CA ALA A 34 8.50 20.34 10.68
C ALA A 34 9.53 19.89 11.73
N GLU A 35 10.73 19.47 11.29
CA GLU A 35 11.84 19.13 12.19
C GLU A 35 12.31 20.34 13.00
N GLN A 36 12.51 21.47 12.33
CA GLN A 36 12.84 22.75 12.98
C GLN A 36 11.78 23.19 13.98
N ALA A 37 10.50 23.09 13.61
CA ALA A 37 9.40 23.41 14.50
C ALA A 37 9.42 22.55 15.78
N GLY A 38 9.84 21.29 15.66
CA GLY A 38 9.95 20.37 16.77
C GLY A 38 11.06 20.70 17.78
N TYR A 39 12.16 21.29 17.32
CA TYR A 39 13.22 21.78 18.21
C TYR A 39 12.76 22.92 19.13
N HIS A 40 11.60 23.54 18.88
CA HIS A 40 10.99 24.49 19.83
C HIS A 40 10.26 23.81 21.00
N TYR A 41 9.92 22.52 20.86
CA TYR A 41 9.14 21.77 21.85
C TYR A 41 9.98 20.70 22.57
N GLY A 42 11.10 20.26 21.99
CA GLY A 42 12.00 19.26 22.59
C GLY A 42 13.31 19.11 21.82
N GLU A 43 14.10 18.10 22.17
CA GLU A 43 15.46 17.89 21.61
C GLU A 43 15.47 16.96 20.38
N ASP A 44 14.37 16.24 20.12
CA ASP A 44 14.31 15.21 19.07
C ASP A 44 13.71 15.72 17.74
N GLY A 45 13.73 17.04 17.52
CA GLY A 45 13.25 17.68 16.29
C GLY A 45 11.85 17.19 15.89
N LEU A 46 11.75 16.53 14.73
CA LEU A 46 10.47 16.06 14.18
C LEU A 46 9.68 15.15 15.13
N VAL A 47 10.36 14.35 15.97
CA VAL A 47 9.67 13.50 16.95
C VAL A 47 8.98 14.35 18.02
N SER A 48 9.66 15.36 18.54
CA SER A 48 9.09 16.30 19.52
C SER A 48 7.92 17.08 18.92
N TYR A 49 7.99 17.45 17.62
CA TYR A 49 6.85 18.05 16.90
C TYR A 49 5.63 17.13 16.88
N LEU A 50 5.83 15.85 16.52
CA LEU A 50 4.75 14.88 16.44
C LEU A 50 4.18 14.52 17.83
N GLN A 51 5.02 14.44 18.86
CA GLN A 51 4.59 14.26 20.25
C GLN A 51 3.73 15.42 20.73
N TYR A 52 4.13 16.66 20.44
CA TYR A 52 3.33 17.84 20.74
C TYR A 52 1.95 17.76 20.07
N HIS A 53 1.88 17.39 18.79
CA HIS A 53 0.61 17.24 18.08
C HIS A 53 -0.23 16.05 18.55
N ALA A 54 0.37 14.97 19.00
CA ALA A 54 -0.36 13.83 19.57
C ALA A 54 -1.18 14.24 20.80
N LEU A 55 -0.67 15.17 21.61
CA LEU A 55 -1.33 15.67 22.83
C LEU A 55 -2.26 16.86 22.55
N ASN A 56 -1.78 17.85 21.79
CA ASN A 56 -2.49 19.13 21.61
C ASN A 56 -3.49 19.10 20.45
N ASN A 57 -3.26 18.26 19.44
CA ASN A 57 -4.07 18.20 18.22
C ASN A 57 -4.33 16.72 17.82
N PRO A 58 -5.05 15.95 18.64
CA PRO A 58 -5.19 14.51 18.46
C PRO A 58 -5.90 14.13 17.15
N VAL A 59 -6.89 14.90 16.71
CA VAL A 59 -7.67 14.63 15.48
C VAL A 59 -6.80 14.53 14.21
N PRO A 60 -5.97 15.55 13.88
CA PRO A 60 -5.06 15.44 12.75
C PRO A 60 -3.97 14.39 12.96
N PHE A 61 -3.51 14.16 14.20
CA PHE A 61 -2.52 13.12 14.50
C PHE A 61 -3.06 11.71 14.20
N PHE A 62 -4.30 11.39 14.60
CA PHE A 62 -4.93 10.12 14.26
C PHE A 62 -5.06 9.91 12.75
N SER A 63 -5.31 10.98 11.99
CA SER A 63 -5.37 10.90 10.53
C SER A 63 -4.02 10.55 9.89
N LEU A 64 -2.90 10.96 10.50
CA LEU A 64 -1.56 10.54 10.10
C LEU A 64 -1.30 9.08 10.50
N LEU A 65 -1.69 8.69 11.72
CA LEU A 65 -1.54 7.32 12.21
C LEU A 65 -2.26 6.32 11.29
N ALA A 66 -3.49 6.62 10.88
CA ALA A 66 -4.25 5.80 9.93
C ALA A 66 -3.55 5.60 8.57
N LYS A 67 -2.71 6.55 8.14
CA LYS A 67 -1.91 6.42 6.90
C LYS A 67 -0.65 5.57 7.08
N VAL A 68 -0.13 5.47 8.29
CA VAL A 68 1.04 4.65 8.63
C VAL A 68 0.64 3.20 8.92
N LEU A 69 -0.61 2.97 9.32
CA LEU A 69 -1.13 1.63 9.53
C LEU A 69 -1.17 0.84 8.20
N PRO A 70 -0.68 -0.40 8.18
CA PRO A 70 -0.78 -1.27 7.01
C PRO A 70 -2.25 -1.54 6.67
N LEU A 71 -2.68 -1.18 5.46
CA LEU A 71 -4.04 -1.44 4.98
C LEU A 71 -4.24 -2.88 4.49
N GLN A 72 -3.16 -3.64 4.34
CA GLN A 72 -3.15 -5.00 3.81
C GLN A 72 -2.58 -5.94 4.87
N VAL A 73 -3.19 -7.12 5.01
CA VAL A 73 -2.56 -8.26 5.69
C VAL A 73 -1.37 -8.65 4.83
N THR A 74 -0.19 -8.12 5.13
CA THR A 74 1.04 -8.63 4.56
C THR A 74 1.31 -10.00 5.18
N GLY A 75 1.79 -10.94 4.38
CA GLY A 75 2.39 -12.16 4.91
C GLY A 75 3.59 -11.80 5.79
N GLU A 76 4.08 -12.77 6.56
CA GLU A 76 5.24 -12.60 7.44
C GLU A 76 6.37 -11.82 6.75
N ALA A 77 6.84 -10.75 7.39
CA ALA A 77 7.85 -9.81 6.87
C ALA A 77 7.49 -9.02 5.58
N GLY A 78 6.21 -8.77 5.29
CA GLY A 78 5.82 -7.92 4.15
C GLY A 78 5.65 -8.67 2.83
N GLY A 79 5.74 -10.00 2.85
CA GLY A 79 5.61 -10.87 1.67
C GLY A 79 4.17 -11.11 1.22
N GLU A 80 4.01 -11.73 0.05
CA GLU A 80 2.70 -12.19 -0.44
C GLU A 80 2.02 -13.13 0.56
N VAL A 81 0.70 -12.95 0.74
CA VAL A 81 -0.13 -13.84 1.56
C VAL A 81 -0.17 -15.21 0.91
N LYS A 82 0.56 -16.18 1.49
CA LYS A 82 0.48 -17.59 1.09
C LYS A 82 -0.82 -18.18 1.60
N ALA A 83 -1.90 -18.04 0.84
CA ALA A 83 -3.15 -18.75 1.12
C ALA A 83 -2.94 -20.25 0.84
N VAL A 84 -2.79 -21.05 1.91
CA VAL A 84 -2.77 -22.51 1.78
C VAL A 84 -4.21 -22.99 1.64
N SER A 85 -4.64 -23.27 0.41
CA SER A 85 -5.94 -23.88 0.11
C SER A 85 -5.87 -25.40 0.33
N ARG A 86 -6.38 -25.88 1.47
CA ARG A 86 -6.54 -27.31 1.74
C ARG A 86 -7.85 -27.78 1.11
N VAL A 87 -7.76 -28.66 0.10
CA VAL A 87 -8.90 -29.33 -0.50
C VAL A 87 -8.97 -30.75 0.05
N GLU A 88 -10.06 -31.10 0.73
CA GLU A 88 -10.34 -32.48 1.17
C GLU A 88 -11.34 -33.12 0.22
N ILE A 89 -10.95 -34.21 -0.44
CA ILE A 89 -11.81 -34.98 -1.33
C ILE A 89 -12.38 -36.13 -0.49
N VAL A 90 -13.69 -36.09 -0.23
CA VAL A 90 -14.40 -37.19 0.43
C VAL A 90 -15.11 -38.03 -0.63
N PRO A 91 -14.82 -39.34 -0.73
CA PRO A 91 -15.56 -40.23 -1.63
C PRO A 91 -16.99 -40.42 -1.11
N VAL A 92 -17.97 -40.18 -1.97
CA VAL A 92 -19.38 -40.52 -1.68
C VAL A 92 -19.53 -42.01 -1.85
N ALA A 93 -19.73 -42.74 -0.75
CA ALA A 93 -20.13 -44.14 -0.81
C ALA A 93 -21.52 -44.23 -1.45
N PRO A 94 -21.72 -45.11 -2.45
CA PRO A 94 -23.05 -45.34 -2.99
C PRO A 94 -23.96 -45.86 -1.87
N LYS A 95 -25.15 -45.27 -1.72
CA LYS A 95 -26.19 -45.87 -0.89
C LYS A 95 -26.53 -47.22 -1.50
N ASP A 96 -26.37 -48.28 -0.73
CA ASP A 96 -26.83 -49.61 -1.08
C ASP A 96 -28.30 -49.52 -1.48
N VAL A 97 -28.58 -49.80 -2.76
CA VAL A 97 -29.93 -49.99 -3.24
C VAL A 97 -30.36 -51.34 -2.66
N VAL A 98 -31.06 -51.29 -1.53
CA VAL A 98 -31.81 -52.45 -1.03
C VAL A 98 -32.82 -52.79 -2.12
N ARG A 99 -32.52 -53.83 -2.90
CA ARG A 99 -33.52 -54.51 -3.72
C ARG A 99 -34.38 -55.30 -2.75
N GLU A 100 -35.58 -54.81 -2.49
CA GLU A 100 -36.65 -55.67 -1.98
C GLU A 100 -36.94 -56.69 -3.10
N GLU A 101 -36.39 -57.90 -2.93
CA GLU A 101 -36.78 -59.07 -3.69
C GLU A 101 -38.04 -59.66 -3.04
N ASP A 102 -39.11 -59.66 -3.84
CA ASP A 102 -40.25 -60.59 -3.89
C ASP A 102 -40.69 -61.29 -2.59
N SER A 103 -41.88 -60.93 -2.10
CA SER A 103 -42.87 -61.87 -1.52
C SER A 103 -44.29 -61.34 -1.64
#